data_AF-A0A259TMV8-F1
#
_entry.id   AF-A0A259TMV8-F1
#
_cell.length_a   1.000
_cell.length_b   1.000
_cell.length_c   1.000
_cell.angle_alpha   90.00
_cell.angle_beta   90.00
_cell.angle_gamma   90.00
#
_symmetry.space_group_name_H-M   'P 1'
#
loop_
_entity.id
_entity.type
_entity.pdbx_description
1 polymer ?
#
loop_
_entity_poly.entity_id
_entity_poly.type
_entity_poly.pdbx_seq_one_letter_code
_entity_poly.pdbx_strand_id
1 'polypeptide(L)'
;MIGVLRDWPIWLRAFAVSLRGELLRHPRLIPLIATRPVMNLGSLRSVEKVVAALCKAELNPLRAFHIINTVTTFVTGHTLAEAGSTPGHEDFAEELGNRLDHNEFPCISEAIRRGLGSSEDHQARFEFGLDALFAGFVKTACKYPNIV
;
A
#
# COMPACT_ATOMS: atom_id res chain seq x y z
N MET A 1 -1.70 20.32 22.58
CA MET A 1 -2.63 19.77 21.56
C MET A 1 -2.06 19.90 20.13
N ILE A 2 -0.74 19.75 19.96
CA ILE A 2 0.00 20.00 18.70
C ILE A 2 0.63 18.69 18.13
N GLY A 3 0.58 17.59 18.90
CA GLY A 3 1.16 16.29 18.51
C GLY A 3 0.32 15.51 17.50
N VAL A 4 -1.01 15.49 17.68
CA VAL A 4 -1.96 14.77 16.80
C VAL A 4 -1.89 15.22 15.33
N LEU A 5 -1.43 16.46 15.08
CA LEU A 5 -1.32 17.07 13.75
C LEU A 5 -0.15 16.50 12.91
N ARG A 6 0.89 15.93 13.54
CA ARG A 6 2.06 15.35 12.84
C ARG A 6 2.11 13.84 12.86
N ASP A 7 1.37 13.22 13.77
CA ASP A 7 1.39 11.76 13.94
C ASP A 7 0.50 11.03 12.94
N TRP A 8 -0.18 11.76 12.04
CA TRP A 8 -1.12 11.12 11.12
C TRP A 8 -0.51 10.09 10.16
N PRO A 9 0.70 10.32 9.61
CA PRO A 9 1.37 9.29 8.83
C PRO A 9 1.73 8.06 9.67
N ILE A 10 1.99 8.23 10.98
CA ILE A 10 2.35 7.13 11.88
C ILE A 10 1.15 6.21 12.10
N TRP A 11 -0.02 6.76 12.47
CA TRP A 11 -1.20 5.91 12.66
C TRP A 11 -1.68 5.31 11.34
N LEU A 12 -1.57 6.03 10.22
CA LEU A 12 -1.99 5.52 8.92
C LEU A 12 -1.03 4.43 8.42
N ARG A 13 0.26 4.51 8.74
CA ARG A 13 1.23 3.41 8.58
C ARG A 13 0.82 2.19 9.40
N ALA A 14 0.52 2.37 10.69
CA ALA A 14 0.07 1.25 11.55
C ALA A 14 -1.21 0.60 11.01
N PHE A 15 -2.15 1.39 10.49
CA PHE A 15 -3.33 0.90 9.79
C PHE A 15 -2.98 0.09 8.55
N ALA A 16 -2.10 0.62 7.67
CA ALA A 16 -1.67 -0.07 6.46
C ALA A 16 -1.01 -1.42 6.76
N VAL A 17 -0.10 -1.46 7.76
CA VAL A 17 0.55 -2.69 8.23
C VAL A 17 -0.47 -3.69 8.74
N SER A 18 -1.43 -3.25 9.55
CA SER A 18 -2.48 -4.11 10.10
C SER A 18 -3.38 -4.66 8.99
N LEU A 19 -3.79 -3.81 8.03
CA LEU A 19 -4.61 -4.21 6.89
C LEU A 19 -3.91 -5.28 6.04
N ARG A 20 -2.62 -5.08 5.70
CA ARG A 20 -1.84 -6.11 4.99
C ARG A 20 -1.82 -7.43 5.77
N GLY A 21 -1.58 -7.37 7.08
CA GLY A 21 -1.60 -8.55 7.95
C GLY A 21 -2.92 -9.30 7.92
N GLU A 22 -4.07 -8.62 8.01
CA GLU A 22 -5.39 -9.26 7.91
C GLU A 22 -5.65 -9.85 6.52
N LEU A 23 -5.26 -9.13 5.47
CA LEU A 23 -5.40 -9.60 4.09
C LEU A 23 -4.58 -10.87 3.82
N LEU A 24 -3.35 -10.94 4.33
CA LEU A 24 -2.50 -12.12 4.25
C LEU A 24 -3.04 -13.31 5.07
N ARG A 25 -3.75 -13.07 6.18
CA ARG A 25 -4.48 -14.13 6.91
C ARG A 25 -5.69 -14.64 6.15
N HIS A 26 -6.25 -13.84 5.24
CA HIS A 26 -7.42 -14.19 4.44
C HIS A 26 -7.21 -13.97 2.93
N PRO A 27 -6.25 -14.65 2.28
CA PRO A 27 -5.87 -14.38 0.88
C PRO A 27 -7.01 -14.42 -0.12
N ARG A 28 -7.97 -15.35 0.08
CA ARG A 28 -9.14 -15.52 -0.79
C ARG A 28 -10.11 -14.33 -0.76
N LEU A 29 -10.03 -13.47 0.24
CA LEU A 29 -10.85 -12.25 0.32
C LEU A 29 -10.24 -11.08 -0.43
N ILE A 30 -8.93 -11.09 -0.71
CA ILE A 30 -8.24 -9.96 -1.33
C ILE A 30 -8.84 -9.61 -2.70
N PRO A 31 -9.12 -10.56 -3.63
CA PRO A 31 -9.74 -10.21 -4.91
C PRO A 31 -11.14 -9.60 -4.75
N LEU A 32 -11.90 -10.04 -3.75
CA LEU A 32 -13.23 -9.47 -3.45
C LEU A 32 -13.11 -8.03 -2.96
N ILE A 33 -12.14 -7.75 -2.08
CA ILE A 33 -11.88 -6.40 -1.56
C ILE A 33 -11.35 -5.49 -2.67
N ALA A 34 -10.50 -6.00 -3.56
CA ALA A 34 -9.93 -5.26 -4.68
C ALA A 34 -10.98 -4.86 -5.74
N THR A 35 -12.01 -5.68 -5.92
CA THR A 35 -12.98 -5.51 -7.02
C THR A 35 -14.34 -4.96 -6.59
N ARG A 36 -14.65 -4.96 -5.28
CA ARG A 36 -15.95 -4.49 -4.79
C ARG A 36 -15.81 -3.17 -4.05
N PRO A 37 -16.48 -2.09 -4.52
CA PRO A 37 -16.52 -0.86 -3.76
C PRO A 37 -17.25 -1.14 -2.45
N VAL A 38 -16.62 -0.78 -1.33
CA VAL A 38 -17.18 -0.98 0.00
C VAL A 38 -18.26 0.08 0.25
N MET A 39 -19.49 -0.20 -0.20
CA MET A 39 -20.61 0.76 -0.17
C MET A 39 -21.68 0.47 0.89
N ASN A 40 -21.36 -0.23 1.98
CA ASN A 40 -22.30 -0.37 3.09
C ASN A 40 -22.10 0.75 4.14
N LEU A 41 -23.19 1.17 4.78
CA LEU A 41 -23.21 2.28 5.75
C LEU A 41 -22.29 2.04 6.97
N GLY A 42 -22.05 0.79 7.34
CA GLY A 42 -21.15 0.43 8.44
C GLY A 42 -19.70 0.76 8.10
N SER A 43 -19.25 0.34 6.92
CA SER A 43 -17.91 0.64 6.42
C SER A 43 -17.71 2.13 6.15
N LEU A 44 -18.73 2.83 5.63
CA LEU A 44 -18.67 4.29 5.46
C LEU A 44 -18.48 5.01 6.79
N ARG A 45 -19.10 4.54 7.88
CA ARG A 45 -18.90 5.11 9.22
C ARG A 45 -17.46 4.94 9.73
N SER A 46 -16.82 3.82 9.39
CA SER A 46 -15.40 3.59 9.73
C SER A 46 -14.49 4.52 8.92
N VAL A 47 -14.74 4.66 7.62
CA VAL A 47 -13.98 5.58 6.76
C VAL A 47 -14.17 7.03 7.21
N GLU A 48 -15.40 7.43 7.57
CA GLU A 48 -15.72 8.77 8.08
C GLU A 48 -14.91 9.10 9.35
N LYS A 49 -14.75 8.16 10.27
CA LYS A 49 -13.93 8.38 11.48
C LYS A 49 -12.46 8.64 11.14
N VAL A 50 -11.91 7.92 10.17
CA VAL A 50 -10.53 8.06 9.70
C VAL A 50 -10.35 9.41 8.98
N VAL A 51 -11.29 9.75 8.09
CA VAL A 51 -11.30 11.03 7.38
C VAL A 51 -11.45 12.20 8.35
N ALA A 52 -12.36 12.12 9.31
CA ALA A 52 -12.53 13.16 10.33
C ALA A 52 -11.25 13.34 11.17
N ALA A 53 -10.50 12.27 11.44
CA ALA A 53 -9.19 12.38 12.11
C ALA A 53 -8.14 13.06 11.22
N LEU A 54 -8.12 12.78 9.92
CA LEU A 54 -7.25 13.47 8.95
C LEU A 54 -7.64 14.95 8.81
N CYS A 55 -8.93 15.29 8.79
CA CYS A 55 -9.41 16.67 8.70
C CYS A 55 -9.02 17.51 9.93
N LYS A 56 -8.89 16.88 11.11
CA LYS A 56 -8.33 17.56 12.31
C LYS A 56 -6.87 17.98 12.12
N ALA A 57 -6.17 17.42 11.14
CA ALA A 57 -4.81 17.81 10.72
C ALA A 57 -4.80 18.88 9.62
N GLU A 58 -5.85 19.69 9.53
CA GLU A 58 -6.02 20.78 8.54
C GLU A 58 -6.05 20.31 7.08
N LEU A 59 -6.27 19.02 6.84
CA LEU A 59 -6.53 18.50 5.50
C LEU A 59 -7.98 18.77 5.11
N ASN A 60 -8.22 19.22 3.88
CA ASN A 60 -9.58 19.25 3.36
C ASN A 60 -10.15 17.80 3.25
N PRO A 61 -11.48 17.62 3.32
CA PRO A 61 -12.10 16.29 3.30
C PRO A 61 -11.77 15.49 2.03
N LEU A 62 -11.78 16.13 0.86
CA LEU A 62 -11.51 15.46 -0.40
C LEU A 62 -10.11 14.83 -0.44
N ARG A 63 -9.11 15.52 0.10
CA ARG A 63 -7.73 15.01 0.20
C ARG A 63 -7.57 13.98 1.28
N ALA A 64 -8.25 14.12 2.41
CA ALA A 64 -8.28 13.07 3.40
C ALA A 64 -8.81 11.77 2.78
N PHE A 65 -9.87 11.85 1.95
CA PHE A 65 -10.36 10.73 1.15
C PHE A 65 -9.36 10.24 0.10
N HIS A 66 -8.66 11.13 -0.62
CA HIS A 66 -7.61 10.72 -1.55
C HIS A 66 -6.50 9.93 -0.83
N ILE A 67 -6.02 10.43 0.31
CA ILE A 67 -4.95 9.78 1.09
C ILE A 67 -5.39 8.38 1.54
N ILE A 68 -6.55 8.25 2.19
CA ILE A 68 -7.01 6.94 2.68
C ILE A 68 -7.25 5.97 1.51
N ASN A 69 -7.89 6.42 0.43
CA ASN A 69 -8.15 5.58 -0.74
C ASN A 69 -6.86 5.14 -1.42
N THR A 70 -5.87 6.02 -1.55
CA THR A 70 -4.56 5.68 -2.13
C THR A 70 -3.84 4.66 -1.26
N VAL A 71 -3.84 4.83 0.06
CA VAL A 71 -3.22 3.86 0.99
C VAL A 71 -3.94 2.51 0.92
N THR A 72 -5.26 2.48 1.00
CA THR A 72 -6.00 1.20 0.95
C THR A 72 -5.84 0.50 -0.40
N THR A 73 -5.81 1.25 -1.51
CA THR A 73 -5.59 0.70 -2.85
C THR A 73 -4.18 0.13 -2.97
N PHE A 74 -3.16 0.87 -2.50
CA PHE A 74 -1.79 0.39 -2.47
C PHE A 74 -1.65 -0.89 -1.66
N VAL A 75 -2.16 -0.91 -0.41
CA VAL A 75 -2.07 -2.07 0.47
C VAL A 75 -2.78 -3.27 -0.16
N THR A 76 -3.99 -3.09 -0.68
CA THR A 76 -4.75 -4.18 -1.30
C THR A 76 -4.06 -4.73 -2.54
N GLY A 77 -3.59 -3.87 -3.44
CA GLY A 77 -2.88 -4.28 -4.66
C GLY A 77 -1.54 -4.95 -4.37
N HIS A 78 -0.75 -4.40 -3.46
CA HIS A 78 0.50 -5.01 -3.02
C HIS A 78 0.26 -6.38 -2.39
N THR A 79 -0.70 -6.47 -1.46
CA THR A 79 -1.01 -7.73 -0.79
C THR A 79 -1.60 -8.76 -1.75
N LEU A 80 -2.34 -8.33 -2.78
CA LEU A 80 -2.79 -9.21 -3.85
C LEU A 80 -1.62 -9.79 -4.65
N ALA A 81 -0.61 -8.98 -4.97
CA ALA A 81 0.59 -9.44 -5.66
C ALA A 81 1.49 -10.34 -4.79
N GLU A 82 1.42 -10.19 -3.46
CA GLU A 82 2.14 -11.02 -2.50
C GLU A 82 1.43 -12.35 -2.19
N ALA A 83 0.13 -12.28 -1.91
CA ALA A 83 -0.67 -13.46 -1.60
C ALA A 83 -1.04 -14.25 -2.85
N GLY A 84 -1.05 -13.57 -3.99
CA GLY A 84 -1.31 -14.12 -5.29
C GLY A 84 -0.03 -14.64 -5.91
N SER A 85 0.10 -15.94 -5.88
CA SER A 85 0.62 -16.74 -6.99
C SER A 85 -0.28 -16.48 -8.19
N THR A 86 -0.13 -15.30 -8.79
CA THR A 86 -0.71 -14.99 -10.09
C THR A 86 -0.31 -16.14 -11.02
N PRO A 87 -1.17 -16.64 -11.93
CA PRO A 87 -0.76 -17.72 -12.84
C PRO A 87 0.61 -17.41 -13.47
N GLY A 88 1.64 -18.19 -13.09
CA GLY A 88 3.05 -17.92 -13.38
C GLY A 88 3.76 -16.96 -12.40
N HIS A 89 3.60 -17.11 -11.07
CA HIS A 89 4.34 -16.33 -10.04
C HIS A 89 4.94 -17.13 -8.88
N GLU A 90 4.40 -18.30 -8.52
CA GLU A 90 4.94 -19.10 -7.39
C GLU A 90 6.38 -19.57 -7.64
N ASP A 91 6.72 -19.85 -8.91
CA ASP A 91 8.06 -20.21 -9.36
C ASP A 91 8.66 -19.18 -10.34
N PHE A 92 8.04 -18.03 -10.55
CA PHE A 92 8.41 -17.14 -11.67
C PHE A 92 9.81 -16.55 -11.55
N ALA A 93 10.24 -16.13 -10.38
CA ALA A 93 11.59 -15.58 -10.23
C ALA A 93 12.66 -16.67 -10.47
N GLU A 94 12.40 -17.91 -10.04
CA GLU A 94 13.29 -19.04 -10.22
C GLU A 94 13.26 -19.57 -11.67
N GLU A 95 12.07 -19.80 -12.23
CA GLU A 95 11.85 -20.17 -13.63
C GLU A 95 12.38 -19.12 -14.61
N LEU A 96 12.15 -17.84 -14.33
CA LEU A 96 12.66 -16.74 -15.14
C LEU A 96 14.18 -16.64 -14.99
N GLY A 97 14.72 -16.76 -13.78
CA GLY A 97 16.16 -16.80 -13.53
C GLY A 97 16.86 -17.91 -14.34
N ASN A 98 16.24 -19.08 -14.44
CA ASN A 98 16.75 -20.21 -15.22
C ASN A 98 16.67 -20.01 -16.75
N ARG A 99 15.88 -19.05 -17.22
CA ARG A 99 15.61 -18.79 -18.65
C ARG A 99 16.19 -17.48 -19.17
N LEU A 100 16.66 -16.60 -18.31
CA LEU A 100 17.20 -15.29 -18.67
C LEU A 100 18.65 -15.41 -19.15
N ASP A 101 18.93 -14.87 -20.33
CA ASP A 101 20.31 -14.53 -20.70
C ASP A 101 20.74 -13.26 -19.97
N HIS A 102 21.79 -13.38 -19.14
CA HIS A 102 22.33 -12.25 -18.39
C HIS A 102 22.84 -11.12 -19.29
N ASN A 103 23.33 -11.45 -20.49
CA ASN A 103 23.84 -10.46 -21.43
C ASN A 103 22.71 -9.61 -22.04
N GLU A 104 21.52 -10.19 -22.19
CA GLU A 104 20.34 -9.50 -22.71
C GLU A 104 19.60 -8.74 -21.59
N PHE A 105 19.55 -9.30 -20.38
CA PHE A 105 18.76 -8.77 -19.27
C PHE A 105 19.58 -8.60 -17.97
N PRO A 106 20.60 -7.73 -17.96
CA PRO A 106 21.52 -7.63 -16.83
C PRO A 106 20.85 -7.15 -15.53
N CYS A 107 19.94 -6.17 -15.61
CA CYS A 107 19.31 -5.57 -14.43
C CYS A 107 18.36 -6.51 -13.69
N ILE A 108 17.46 -7.21 -14.39
CA ILE A 108 16.52 -8.14 -13.77
C ILE A 108 17.25 -9.39 -13.26
N SER A 109 18.28 -9.85 -13.96
CA SER A 109 19.14 -10.94 -13.50
C SER A 109 19.84 -10.58 -12.19
N GLU A 110 20.38 -9.36 -12.08
CA GLU A 110 20.95 -8.86 -10.83
C GLU A 110 19.90 -8.79 -9.72
N ALA A 111 18.70 -8.28 -10.03
CA ALA A 111 17.62 -8.15 -9.05
C ALA A 111 17.15 -9.51 -8.53
N ILE A 112 16.95 -10.50 -9.41
CA ILE A 112 16.62 -11.89 -9.02
C ILE A 112 17.71 -12.47 -8.13
N ARG A 113 18.99 -12.27 -8.49
CA ARG A 113 20.12 -12.73 -7.65
C ARG A 113 20.12 -12.09 -6.26
N ARG A 114 19.57 -10.89 -6.12
CA ARG A 114 19.42 -10.17 -4.84
C ARG A 114 18.11 -10.50 -4.11
N GLY A 115 17.30 -11.41 -4.62
CA GLY A 115 16.07 -11.89 -3.97
C GLY A 115 14.78 -11.25 -4.46
N LEU A 116 14.76 -10.62 -5.65
CA LEU A 116 13.51 -10.13 -6.25
C LEU A 116 12.47 -11.27 -6.32
N GLY A 117 11.28 -11.01 -5.78
CA GLY A 117 10.18 -12.00 -5.72
C GLY A 117 10.16 -12.85 -4.45
N SER A 118 11.16 -12.75 -3.57
CA SER A 118 11.13 -13.45 -2.27
C SER A 118 10.12 -12.80 -1.30
N SER A 119 9.75 -13.52 -0.24
CA SER A 119 8.91 -12.98 0.82
C SER A 119 9.53 -11.75 1.51
N GLU A 120 10.86 -11.73 1.65
CA GLU A 120 11.62 -10.58 2.17
C GLU A 120 11.52 -9.37 1.22
N ASP A 121 11.60 -9.60 -0.10
CA ASP A 121 11.42 -8.54 -1.10
C ASP A 121 9.98 -8.00 -1.10
N HIS A 122 8.96 -8.84 -0.90
CA HIS A 122 7.59 -8.35 -0.67
C HIS A 122 7.50 -7.40 0.54
N GLN A 123 8.05 -7.80 1.69
CA GLN A 123 8.10 -6.95 2.88
C GLN A 123 8.84 -5.63 2.63
N ALA A 124 10.04 -5.69 2.04
CA ALA A 124 10.86 -4.51 1.78
C ALA A 124 10.17 -3.55 0.80
N ARG A 125 9.57 -4.06 -0.28
CA ARG A 125 8.80 -3.25 -1.24
C ARG A 125 7.57 -2.61 -0.63
N PHE A 126 6.88 -3.30 0.30
CA PHE A 126 5.75 -2.73 1.03
C PHE A 126 6.17 -1.51 1.85
N GLU A 127 7.23 -1.66 2.64
CA GLU A 127 7.76 -0.58 3.49
C GLU A 127 8.25 0.61 2.66
N PHE A 128 9.03 0.34 1.61
CA PHE A 128 9.51 1.33 0.66
C PHE A 128 8.36 2.12 0.02
N GLY A 129 7.31 1.43 -0.44
CA GLY A 129 6.14 2.07 -1.04
C GLY A 129 5.39 2.97 -0.04
N LEU A 130 5.22 2.53 1.21
CA LEU A 130 4.63 3.37 2.25
C LEU A 130 5.48 4.58 2.58
N ASP A 131 6.81 4.44 2.68
CA ASP A 131 7.72 5.55 2.91
C ASP A 131 7.59 6.61 1.81
N ALA A 132 7.60 6.19 0.55
CA ALA A 132 7.46 7.09 -0.59
C ALA A 132 6.11 7.80 -0.61
N LEU A 133 5.00 7.07 -0.38
CA LEU A 133 3.65 7.64 -0.34
C LEU A 133 3.51 8.66 0.78
N PHE A 134 3.92 8.32 2.01
CA PHE A 134 3.76 9.22 3.15
C PHE A 134 4.66 10.45 3.04
N ALA A 135 5.90 10.31 2.57
CA ALA A 135 6.75 11.47 2.28
C ALA A 135 6.10 12.40 1.25
N GLY A 136 5.49 11.84 0.20
CA GLY A 136 4.73 12.59 -0.82
C GLY A 136 3.49 13.29 -0.26
N PHE A 137 2.71 12.63 0.58
CA PHE A 137 1.52 13.20 1.19
C PHE A 137 1.85 14.30 2.19
N VAL A 138 2.86 14.12 3.04
CA VAL A 138 3.31 15.17 3.98
C VAL A 138 3.76 16.41 3.19
N LYS A 139 4.55 16.23 2.12
CA LYS A 139 5.00 17.33 1.27
C LYS A 139 3.85 18.07 0.60
N THR A 140 2.85 17.36 0.08
CA THR A 140 1.70 17.98 -0.61
C THR A 140 0.69 18.61 0.37
N ALA A 141 0.51 18.04 1.56
CA ALA A 141 -0.26 18.61 2.65
C ALA A 141 0.31 19.97 3.07
N CYS A 142 1.63 20.07 3.26
CA CYS A 142 2.29 21.34 3.57
C CYS A 142 2.18 22.38 2.44
N LYS A 143 2.18 21.94 1.17
CA LYS A 143 2.19 22.86 0.02
C LYS A 143 0.81 23.46 -0.29
N TYR A 144 -0.27 22.78 0.09
CA TYR A 144 -1.62 23.20 -0.30
C TYR A 144 -2.64 22.97 0.83
N PRO A 145 -2.57 23.63 2.00
CA PRO A 145 -3.45 23.30 3.13
C PRO A 145 -4.96 23.39 2.80
N ASN A 146 -5.37 24.28 1.88
CA ASN A 146 -6.78 24.51 1.55
C ASN A 146 -7.00 24.83 0.06
N ILE A 147 -7.03 23.82 -0.82
CA ILE A 147 -7.66 24.04 -2.13
C ILE A 147 -9.08 23.52 -2.01
N VAL A 148 -10.01 24.48 -1.95
CA VAL A 148 -11.46 24.29 -2.04
C VAL A 148 -11.81 23.65 -3.37
#